data_AF-A0A1Q3L1J7-F1
#
_entry.id   AF-A0A1Q3L1J7-F1
#
_cell.length_a   1.000
_cell.length_b   1.000
_cell.length_c   1.000
_cell.angle_alpha   90.00
_cell.angle_beta   90.00
_cell.angle_gamma   90.00
#
_symmetry.space_group_name_H-M   'P 1'
#
loop_
_entity.id
_entity.type
_entity.pdbx_description
1 polymer ?
#
loop_
_entity_poly.entity_id
_entity_poly.type
_entity_poly.pdbx_seq_one_letter_code
_entity_poly.pdbx_strand_id
1 'polypeptide(L)'
;MTGLLLASAVALLLAGCVGATPGGAAPATPNASPTPTRACPQIDAADLPPDCVPYDPDDAMAQNERYRDRMEMPASSRAAAEEAVDALRPALEQLRANGEVSPDSVQVALQDAGLDGIQMIGDERGTEFSANGPEGGCIFGVVSDDPLTVEVGGYVMDGGCFTPRGGH
;
A
#
# COMPACT_ATOMS: atom_id res chain seq x y z
N MET A 1 -29.52 30.25 47.41
CA MET A 1 -29.82 31.03 46.20
C MET A 1 -29.16 30.30 45.03
N THR A 2 -29.67 29.14 44.61
CA THR A 2 -30.85 28.85 43.74
C THR A 2 -30.52 29.00 42.25
N GLY A 3 -30.75 27.90 41.51
CA GLY A 3 -30.79 27.79 40.03
C GLY A 3 -29.74 26.79 39.53
N LEU A 4 -29.95 25.47 39.43
CA LEU A 4 -31.08 24.63 39.00
C LEU A 4 -31.46 24.80 37.52
N LEU A 5 -31.06 23.79 36.74
CA LEU A 5 -31.68 23.21 35.53
C LEU A 5 -31.73 24.04 34.23
N LEU A 6 -31.06 23.50 33.21
CA LEU A 6 -31.67 23.30 31.89
C LEU A 6 -31.05 22.05 31.23
N ALA A 7 -31.68 20.92 31.54
CA ALA A 7 -31.68 19.75 30.68
C ALA A 7 -32.48 20.07 29.42
N SER A 8 -31.96 19.74 28.24
CA SER A 8 -32.77 19.62 27.02
C SER A 8 -32.11 18.61 26.09
N ALA A 9 -32.77 17.46 26.01
CA ALA A 9 -32.46 16.34 25.14
C ALA A 9 -32.60 16.75 23.67
N VAL A 10 -31.57 16.47 22.86
CA VAL A 10 -31.69 16.48 21.40
C VAL A 10 -32.22 15.12 20.99
N ALA A 11 -33.54 15.05 20.89
CA ALA A 11 -34.28 13.89 20.43
C ALA A 11 -34.17 13.76 18.90
N LEU A 12 -33.70 12.57 18.47
CA LEU A 12 -34.26 11.76 17.38
C LEU A 12 -34.80 12.50 16.14
N LEU A 13 -33.96 12.62 15.11
CA LEU A 13 -34.38 12.86 13.73
C LEU A 13 -33.98 11.67 12.84
N LEU A 14 -34.76 10.60 12.89
CA LEU A 14 -34.79 9.54 11.87
C LEU A 14 -36.19 9.52 11.26
N ALA A 15 -36.45 10.49 10.38
CA ALA A 15 -37.60 10.47 9.49
C ALA A 15 -37.28 9.53 8.30
N GLY A 16 -37.50 8.24 8.50
CA GLY A 16 -37.50 7.25 7.42
C GLY A 16 -38.84 7.30 6.68
N CYS A 17 -38.79 7.41 5.36
CA CYS A 17 -39.94 7.44 4.46
C CYS A 17 -40.89 6.25 4.66
N VAL A 18 -42.05 6.46 5.27
CA VAL A 18 -43.18 5.52 5.17
C VAL A 18 -44.04 5.94 3.98
N GLY A 19 -43.88 5.22 2.88
CA GLY A 19 -44.62 5.42 1.65
C GLY A 19 -44.94 4.07 1.02
N ALA A 20 -45.80 3.29 1.67
CA ALA A 20 -46.37 2.07 1.09
C ALA A 20 -47.85 2.30 0.80
N THR A 21 -48.14 2.78 -0.40
CA THR A 21 -49.46 2.62 -1.03
C THR A 21 -49.65 1.15 -1.39
N PRO A 22 -50.83 0.54 -1.18
CA PRO A 22 -51.12 -0.79 -1.68
C PRO A 22 -51.42 -0.68 -3.18
N GLY A 23 -50.38 -0.53 -3.99
CA GLY A 23 -50.44 -0.72 -5.43
C GLY A 23 -50.32 -2.22 -5.72
N GLY A 24 -51.34 -2.78 -6.37
CA GLY A 24 -51.46 -4.22 -6.63
C GLY A 24 -50.17 -4.84 -7.16
N ALA A 25 -49.82 -6.00 -6.60
CA ALA A 25 -48.71 -6.80 -7.08
C ALA A 25 -48.95 -7.17 -8.54
N ALA A 26 -48.21 -6.54 -9.45
CA ALA A 26 -47.94 -7.12 -10.75
C ALA A 26 -47.23 -8.48 -10.50
N PRO A 27 -47.54 -9.54 -11.26
CA PRO A 27 -46.82 -10.79 -11.14
C PRO A 27 -45.33 -10.51 -11.37
N ALA A 28 -44.51 -10.77 -10.35
CA ALA A 28 -43.06 -10.70 -10.50
C ALA A 28 -42.66 -11.75 -11.54
N THR A 29 -42.17 -11.30 -12.69
CA THR A 29 -41.42 -12.19 -13.59
C THR A 29 -40.26 -12.78 -12.80
N PRO A 30 -40.11 -14.12 -12.77
CA PRO A 30 -38.96 -14.74 -12.11
C PRO A 30 -37.69 -14.20 -12.78
N ASN A 31 -36.95 -13.38 -12.06
CA ASN A 31 -35.63 -12.95 -12.48
C ASN A 31 -34.71 -14.17 -12.29
N ALA A 32 -34.30 -14.80 -13.38
CA ALA A 32 -33.36 -15.90 -13.32
C ALA A 32 -32.04 -15.39 -12.72
N SER A 33 -31.62 -15.94 -11.59
CA SER A 33 -30.30 -15.62 -11.02
C SER A 33 -29.21 -16.11 -11.99
N PRO A 34 -28.15 -15.33 -12.24
CA PRO A 34 -27.05 -15.79 -13.08
C PRO A 34 -26.44 -17.07 -12.49
N THR A 35 -26.22 -18.07 -13.34
CA THR A 35 -25.50 -19.29 -12.97
C THR A 35 -24.03 -18.93 -12.73
N PRO A 36 -23.39 -19.43 -11.66
CA PRO A 36 -21.98 -19.13 -11.39
C PRO A 36 -21.11 -19.58 -12.56
N THR A 37 -20.36 -18.64 -13.12
CA THR A 37 -19.41 -18.93 -14.19
C THR A 37 -18.20 -19.64 -13.61
N ARG A 38 -17.75 -20.73 -14.24
CA ARG A 38 -16.51 -21.41 -13.87
C ARG A 38 -15.34 -20.73 -14.59
N ALA A 39 -14.25 -20.46 -13.86
CA ALA A 39 -12.97 -20.08 -14.47
C ALA A 39 -12.10 -21.33 -14.66
N CYS A 40 -11.54 -21.52 -15.85
CA CYS A 40 -10.66 -22.66 -16.16
C CYS A 40 -9.29 -22.16 -16.65
N PRO A 41 -8.18 -22.69 -16.12
CA PRO A 41 -6.87 -22.37 -16.64
C PRO A 41 -6.78 -22.88 -18.08
N GLN A 42 -6.33 -22.03 -18.98
CA GLN A 42 -5.97 -22.43 -20.34
C GLN A 42 -4.71 -23.28 -20.23
N ILE A 43 -4.82 -24.53 -20.68
CA ILE A 43 -3.71 -25.48 -20.81
C ILE A 43 -3.59 -25.78 -22.30
N ASP A 44 -2.39 -25.68 -22.84
CA ASP A 44 -2.18 -25.94 -24.27
C ASP A 44 -2.76 -27.30 -24.69
N ALA A 45 -3.51 -27.29 -25.79
CA ALA A 45 -4.20 -28.45 -26.38
C ALA A 45 -5.37 -29.08 -25.58
N ALA A 46 -5.88 -28.42 -24.53
CA ALA A 46 -7.10 -28.87 -23.84
C ALA A 46 -8.36 -28.14 -24.35
N ASP A 47 -9.37 -28.90 -24.78
CA ASP A 47 -10.70 -28.36 -25.03
C ASP A 47 -11.38 -28.02 -23.71
N LEU A 48 -11.72 -26.74 -23.53
CA LEU A 48 -12.41 -26.28 -22.33
C LEU A 48 -13.93 -26.53 -22.42
N PRO A 49 -14.60 -26.87 -21.31
CA PRO A 49 -16.05 -26.96 -21.26
C PRO A 49 -16.73 -25.66 -21.71
N PRO A 50 -17.91 -25.72 -22.37
CA PRO A 50 -18.57 -24.55 -22.94
C PRO A 50 -19.12 -23.56 -21.88
N ASP A 51 -19.25 -24.00 -20.63
CA ASP A 51 -19.65 -23.20 -19.48
C ASP A 51 -18.45 -22.56 -18.74
N CYS A 52 -17.24 -22.73 -19.28
CA CYS A 52 -16.02 -22.22 -18.66
C CYS A 52 -15.46 -20.97 -19.34
N VAL A 53 -15.12 -19.98 -18.52
CA VAL A 53 -14.36 -18.80 -18.95
C VAL A 53 -12.87 -19.15 -18.88
N PRO A 54 -12.16 -19.14 -20.02
CA PRO A 54 -10.72 -19.36 -20.04
C PRO A 54 -9.99 -18.22 -19.34
N TYR A 55 -8.91 -18.54 -18.63
CA TYR A 55 -7.89 -17.56 -18.21
C TYR A 55 -6.49 -18.13 -18.41
N ASP A 56 -5.53 -17.27 -18.73
CA ASP A 56 -4.12 -17.59 -18.71
C ASP A 56 -3.62 -17.51 -17.26
N PRO A 57 -3.21 -18.65 -16.64
CA PRO A 57 -2.79 -18.64 -15.25
C PRO A 57 -1.51 -17.84 -15.01
N ASP A 58 -0.58 -17.80 -15.96
CA ASP A 58 0.69 -17.10 -15.80
C ASP A 58 0.46 -15.59 -15.92
N ASP A 59 -0.35 -15.15 -16.89
CA ASP A 59 -0.74 -13.75 -17.00
C ASP A 59 -1.56 -13.29 -15.79
N ALA A 60 -2.50 -14.11 -15.30
CA ALA A 60 -3.29 -13.78 -14.11
C ALA A 60 -2.42 -13.66 -12.85
N MET A 61 -1.44 -14.55 -12.68
CA MET A 61 -0.47 -14.45 -11.59
C MET A 61 0.43 -13.23 -11.73
N ALA A 62 0.95 -12.96 -12.93
CA ALA A 62 1.76 -11.78 -13.20
C ALA A 62 0.99 -10.49 -12.89
N GLN A 63 -0.26 -10.37 -13.34
CA GLN A 63 -1.13 -9.22 -13.02
C GLN A 63 -1.36 -9.07 -11.51
N ASN A 64 -1.56 -10.17 -10.79
CA ASN A 64 -1.72 -10.15 -9.33
C ASN A 64 -0.44 -9.73 -8.60
N GLU A 65 0.74 -9.93 -9.18
CA GLU A 65 2.02 -9.55 -8.57
C GLU A 65 2.40 -8.08 -8.79
N ARG A 66 1.76 -7.41 -9.76
CA ARG A 66 2.01 -5.99 -10.08
C ARG A 66 1.75 -5.02 -8.93
N TYR A 67 1.04 -5.42 -7.88
CA TYR A 67 0.88 -4.60 -6.67
C TYR A 67 2.21 -4.19 -6.03
N ARG A 68 3.27 -4.98 -6.25
CA ARG A 68 4.65 -4.71 -5.80
C ARG A 68 5.42 -3.79 -6.75
N ASP A 69 4.94 -3.59 -7.97
CA ASP A 69 5.60 -2.72 -8.94
C ASP A 69 5.62 -1.28 -8.44
N ARG A 70 6.68 -0.55 -8.79
CA ARG A 70 6.77 0.88 -8.48
C ARG A 70 6.07 1.68 -9.57
N MET A 71 5.29 2.66 -9.16
CA MET A 71 4.75 3.68 -10.05
C MET A 71 5.90 4.50 -10.66
N GLU A 72 5.66 5.00 -11.87
CA GLU A 72 6.57 5.95 -12.50
C GLU A 72 6.63 7.24 -11.64
N MET A 73 7.84 7.78 -11.52
CA MET A 73 8.11 8.96 -10.71
C MET A 73 8.50 10.12 -11.62
N PRO A 74 7.93 11.33 -11.41
CA PRO A 74 8.33 12.52 -12.17
C PRO A 74 9.83 12.81 -12.03
N ALA A 75 10.43 13.34 -13.09
CA ALA A 75 11.87 13.63 -13.11
C ALA A 75 12.29 14.65 -12.04
N SER A 76 11.46 15.64 -11.71
CA SER A 76 11.73 16.60 -10.63
C SER A 76 11.75 15.93 -9.26
N SER A 77 10.77 15.06 -8.97
CA SER A 77 10.73 14.27 -7.74
C SER A 77 11.94 13.36 -7.62
N ARG A 78 12.38 12.76 -8.74
CA ARG A 78 13.62 11.96 -8.78
C ARG A 78 14.84 12.79 -8.41
N ALA A 79 15.03 13.95 -9.04
CA ALA A 79 16.18 14.80 -8.78
C ALA A 79 16.24 15.27 -7.31
N ALA A 80 15.10 15.69 -6.74
CA ALA A 80 15.02 16.10 -5.34
C ALA A 80 15.35 14.94 -4.36
N ALA A 81 14.89 13.72 -4.68
CA ALA A 81 15.21 12.55 -3.87
C ALA A 81 16.67 12.11 -4.03
N GLU A 82 17.26 12.22 -5.22
CA GLU A 82 18.69 11.96 -5.45
C GLU A 82 19.58 12.94 -4.66
N GLU A 83 19.22 14.22 -4.61
CA GLU A 83 19.91 15.22 -3.76
C GLU A 83 19.84 14.85 -2.27
N ALA A 84 18.67 14.40 -1.79
CA ALA A 84 18.53 13.93 -0.43
C ALA A 84 19.35 12.65 -0.15
N VAL A 85 19.45 11.75 -1.13
CA VAL A 85 20.30 10.55 -1.02
C VAL A 85 21.78 10.93 -0.93
N ASP A 86 22.24 11.90 -1.72
CA ASP A 86 23.62 12.37 -1.67
C ASP A 86 23.97 12.97 -0.30
N ALA A 87 23.02 13.66 0.34
CA ALA A 87 23.18 14.18 1.70
C ALA A 87 23.14 13.09 2.78
N LEU A 88 22.28 12.08 2.61
CA LEU A 88 22.08 10.99 3.58
C LEU A 88 23.23 9.96 3.57
N ARG A 89 23.80 9.67 2.38
CA ARG A 89 24.75 8.58 2.19
C ARG A 89 25.97 8.63 3.12
N PRO A 90 26.64 9.77 3.34
CA PRO A 90 27.78 9.83 4.26
C PRO A 90 27.42 9.45 5.70
N ALA A 91 26.22 9.80 6.17
CA ALA A 91 25.75 9.45 7.51
C ALA A 91 25.54 7.92 7.64
N LEU A 92 24.93 7.29 6.64
CA LEU A 92 24.73 5.84 6.63
C LEU A 92 26.05 5.07 6.50
N GLU A 93 27.01 5.59 5.71
CA GLU A 93 28.36 5.04 5.63
C GLU A 93 29.10 5.11 6.97
N GLN A 94 28.94 6.20 7.71
CA GLN A 94 29.52 6.36 9.05
C GLN A 94 28.90 5.39 10.05
N LEU A 95 27.57 5.26 10.08
CA LEU A 95 26.88 4.28 10.92
C LEU A 95 27.39 2.85 10.63
N ARG A 96 27.49 2.48 9.35
CA ARG A 96 28.04 1.18 8.94
C ARG A 96 29.48 1.00 9.42
N ALA A 97 30.34 2.00 9.25
CA ALA A 97 31.73 1.92 9.68
C ALA A 97 31.89 1.75 11.21
N ASN A 98 30.93 2.26 11.99
CA ASN A 98 30.90 2.12 13.44
C ASN A 98 30.18 0.85 13.93
N GLY A 99 29.54 0.08 13.04
CA GLY A 99 28.66 -1.03 13.42
C GLY A 99 27.34 -0.59 14.04
N GLU A 100 26.93 0.68 13.85
CA GLU A 100 25.72 1.29 14.41
C GLU A 100 24.54 1.15 13.44
N VAL A 101 24.32 -0.07 12.91
CA VAL A 101 23.37 -0.36 11.83
C VAL A 101 21.96 -0.74 12.31
N SER A 102 21.66 -0.48 13.58
CA SER A 102 20.37 -0.76 14.20
C SER A 102 19.26 0.17 13.71
N PRO A 103 17.98 -0.22 13.84
CA PRO A 103 16.86 0.60 13.39
C PRO A 103 16.85 2.00 14.03
N ASP A 104 17.17 2.10 15.32
CA ASP A 104 17.15 3.38 16.04
C ASP A 104 18.20 4.36 15.49
N SER A 105 19.43 3.88 15.25
CA SER A 105 20.51 4.70 14.69
C SER A 105 20.20 5.15 13.26
N VAL A 106 19.68 4.25 12.42
CA VAL A 106 19.29 4.56 11.04
C VAL A 106 18.11 5.54 11.01
N GLN A 107 17.16 5.42 11.93
CA GLN A 107 16.03 6.36 12.04
C GLN A 107 16.50 7.79 12.28
N VAL A 108 17.43 7.97 13.21
CA VAL A 108 17.98 9.30 13.53
C VAL A 108 18.66 9.90 12.30
N ALA A 109 19.48 9.13 11.58
CA ALA A 109 20.14 9.61 10.36
C ALA A 109 19.13 10.03 9.27
N LEU A 110 18.03 9.28 9.10
CA LEU A 110 16.96 9.63 8.16
C LEU A 110 16.22 10.91 8.57
N GLN A 111 15.93 11.06 9.87
CA GLN A 111 15.27 12.26 10.41
C GLN A 111 16.15 13.51 10.31
N ASP A 112 17.44 13.38 10.59
CA ASP A 112 18.42 14.47 10.47
C ASP A 112 18.60 14.91 9.00
N ALA A 113 18.42 13.98 8.05
CA ALA A 113 18.33 14.28 6.62
C ALA A 113 17.00 14.93 6.21
N GLY A 114 16.07 15.16 7.15
CA GLY A 114 14.78 15.79 6.90
C GLY A 114 13.75 14.88 6.23
N LEU A 115 13.97 13.56 6.23
CA LEU A 115 13.04 12.60 5.63
C LEU A 115 11.90 12.25 6.60
N ASP A 116 10.72 12.00 6.03
CA ASP A 116 9.53 11.61 6.78
C ASP A 116 8.94 10.29 6.27
N GLY A 117 7.83 9.84 6.88
CA GLY A 117 7.19 8.58 6.50
C GLY A 117 8.09 7.35 6.67
N ILE A 118 9.04 7.42 7.60
CA ILE A 118 10.07 6.42 7.81
C ILE A 118 9.43 5.10 8.27
N GLN A 119 9.75 4.02 7.58
CA GLN A 119 9.42 2.65 7.92
C GLN A 119 10.71 1.83 7.88
N MET A 120 10.87 0.92 8.84
CA MET A 120 12.09 0.12 8.96
C MET A 120 11.76 -1.31 9.39
N ILE A 121 12.61 -2.24 8.95
CA ILE A 121 12.61 -3.63 9.39
C ILE A 121 14.06 -4.06 9.58
N GLY A 122 14.40 -4.53 10.78
CA GLY A 122 15.78 -4.91 11.06
C GLY A 122 16.03 -5.21 12.53
N ASP A 123 17.29 -5.46 12.82
CA ASP A 123 17.85 -5.59 14.17
C ASP A 123 19.27 -5.00 14.21
N GLU A 124 20.01 -5.22 15.29
CA GLU A 124 21.39 -4.73 15.48
C GLU A 124 22.38 -5.14 14.37
N ARG A 125 22.03 -6.14 13.54
CA ARG A 125 22.89 -6.62 12.44
C ARG A 125 22.59 -5.95 11.10
N GLY A 126 21.51 -5.17 11.03
CA GLY A 126 21.17 -4.42 9.84
C GLY A 126 19.70 -4.03 9.76
N THR A 127 19.46 -2.96 9.01
CA THR A 127 18.17 -2.30 8.89
C THR A 127 17.83 -2.05 7.42
N GLU A 128 16.72 -2.61 6.97
CA GLU A 128 16.05 -2.15 5.75
C GLU A 128 15.15 -0.97 6.09
N PHE A 129 15.19 0.07 5.28
CA PHE A 129 14.47 1.31 5.52
C PHE A 129 13.75 1.79 4.26
N SER A 130 12.72 2.60 4.46
CA SER A 130 12.08 3.40 3.43
C SER A 130 11.56 4.70 4.02
N ALA A 131 11.54 5.77 3.24
CA ALA A 131 11.01 7.08 3.61
C ALA A 131 10.41 7.77 2.37
N ASN A 132 9.57 8.79 2.58
CA ASN A 132 9.07 9.61 1.48
C ASN A 132 10.19 10.48 0.90
N GLY A 133 10.20 10.63 -0.42
CA GLY A 133 11.02 11.62 -1.10
C GLY A 133 10.48 13.05 -0.86
N PRO A 134 11.33 14.08 -0.79
CA PRO A 134 10.91 15.45 -0.48
C PRO A 134 9.84 16.04 -1.41
N GLU A 135 9.89 15.68 -2.70
CA GLU A 135 8.92 16.10 -3.72
C GLU A 135 8.08 14.92 -4.25
N GLY A 136 7.93 13.88 -3.43
CA GLY A 136 7.21 12.64 -3.78
C GLY A 136 8.12 11.51 -4.22
N GLY A 137 7.54 10.31 -4.28
CA GLY A 137 8.30 9.07 -4.44
C GLY A 137 8.91 8.61 -3.12
N CYS A 138 9.93 7.77 -3.21
CA CYS A 138 10.47 7.00 -2.11
C CYS A 138 11.99 6.93 -2.17
N ILE A 139 12.61 7.04 -1.00
CA ILE A 139 14.01 6.69 -0.76
C ILE A 139 14.00 5.41 0.08
N PHE A 140 14.71 4.37 -0.34
CA PHE A 140 14.69 3.08 0.33
C PHE A 140 16.01 2.34 0.16
N GLY A 141 16.27 1.37 1.02
CA GLY A 141 17.49 0.59 0.93
C GLY A 141 17.77 -0.21 2.20
N VAL A 142 19.00 -0.69 2.32
CA VAL A 142 19.46 -1.44 3.49
C VAL A 142 20.80 -0.91 3.97
N VAL A 143 20.98 -0.89 5.29
CA VAL A 143 22.27 -0.65 5.94
C VAL A 143 22.59 -1.85 6.82
N SER A 144 23.68 -2.55 6.51
CA SER A 144 24.27 -3.59 7.35
C SER A 144 25.80 -3.55 7.23
N ASP A 145 26.50 -4.48 7.89
CA ASP A 145 27.95 -4.63 7.72
C ASP A 145 28.36 -4.77 6.24
N ASP A 146 27.52 -5.45 5.45
CA ASP A 146 27.49 -5.49 3.98
C ASP A 146 26.17 -6.14 3.55
N PRO A 147 25.28 -5.49 2.75
CA PRO A 147 25.49 -4.28 1.96
C PRO A 147 24.98 -2.95 2.59
N LEU A 148 25.46 -1.83 2.01
CA LEU A 148 24.80 -0.52 2.10
C LEU A 148 24.21 -0.16 0.73
N THR A 149 22.89 -0.08 0.63
CA THR A 149 22.18 0.39 -0.55
C THR A 149 21.27 1.56 -0.21
N VAL A 150 21.15 2.51 -1.13
CA VAL A 150 20.19 3.61 -1.06
C VAL A 150 19.74 3.88 -2.48
N GLU A 151 18.44 3.71 -2.72
CA GLU A 151 17.80 3.79 -4.02
C GLU A 151 16.63 4.78 -3.98
N VAL A 152 16.27 5.28 -5.16
CA VAL A 152 15.17 6.20 -5.37
C VAL A 152 14.17 5.57 -6.34
N GLY A 153 12.88 5.62 -6.01
CA GLY A 153 11.82 5.10 -6.86
C GLY A 153 10.46 5.69 -6.54
N GLY A 154 9.46 5.42 -7.37
CA GLY A 154 8.08 5.76 -7.03
C GLY A 154 7.53 4.90 -5.89
N TYR A 155 6.37 5.28 -5.39
CA TYR A 155 5.59 4.43 -4.48
C TYR A 155 5.24 3.10 -5.15
N VAL A 156 5.07 2.04 -4.36
CA VAL A 156 4.53 0.78 -4.88
C VAL A 156 3.05 0.95 -5.25
N MET A 157 2.54 0.14 -6.18
CA MET A 157 1.16 0.23 -6.64
C MET A 157 0.12 -0.04 -5.53
N ASP A 158 0.50 -0.80 -4.49
CA ASP A 158 -0.30 -1.00 -3.26
C ASP A 158 -0.28 0.22 -2.31
N GLY A 159 0.53 1.23 -2.63
CA GLY A 159 0.75 2.43 -1.82
C GLY A 159 1.94 2.31 -0.87
N GLY A 160 2.58 3.44 -0.59
CA GLY A 160 3.74 3.51 0.32
C GLY A 160 5.07 3.18 -0.34
N CYS A 161 6.13 3.16 0.48
CA CYS A 161 7.52 3.05 0.01
C CYS A 161 8.17 1.68 0.22
N PHE A 162 7.65 0.91 1.16
CA PHE A 162 8.09 -0.45 1.41
C PHE A 162 7.46 -1.40 0.40
N THR A 163 8.24 -2.27 -0.23
CA THR A 163 7.67 -3.30 -1.10
C THR A 163 7.13 -4.42 -0.23
N PRO A 164 5.85 -4.83 -0.35
CA PRO A 164 5.31 -5.93 0.42
C PRO A 164 6.16 -7.18 0.20
N ARG A 165 6.73 -7.73 1.27
CA ARG A 165 7.46 -9.00 1.19
C ARG A 165 6.43 -10.11 0.94
N GLY A 166 6.49 -10.72 -0.25
CA GLY A 166 5.73 -11.93 -0.54
C GLY A 166 6.10 -13.04 0.43
N GLY A 167 5.12 -13.85 0.83
CA GLY A 167 5.35 -15.04 1.64
C GLY A 167 5.78 -16.22 0.77
N HIS A 168 6.91 -16.85 1.14
CA HIS A 168 7.23 -18.23 0.82
C HIS A 168 7.60 -18.94 2.12
#